data_AF-A0A7C7NQ65-F1
#
_entry.id   AF-A0A7C7NQ65-F1
#
_cell.length_a   1.000
_cell.length_b   1.000
_cell.length_c   1.000
_cell.angle_alpha   90.00
_cell.angle_beta   90.00
_cell.angle_gamma   90.00
#
_symmetry.space_group_name_H-M   'P 1'
#
loop_
_entity.id
_entity.type
_entity.pdbx_description
1 polymer ?
#
loop_
_entity_poly.entity_id
_entity_poly.type
_entity_poly.pdbx_seq_one_letter_code
_entity_poly.pdbx_strand_id
1 'polypeptide(L)'
;MSIKIRQVIEFNSDFQYFAGFLNHIVQQSSINANVKFQNRKVILEIDETDKEKVQKFSDEVTKYLPHSLFLGEIDTSNFDGDLEKHNSISPDYEIAPCNFCIEELSNETSPHYLDNGYRCSHYSNKGELFLEDEFTYSPNYSENSILLLTNSAKFDELFIATDDEKKALFSIEKPTLKLTIRNQELKELTGKKYLFVKAPWSVKSVLVAIQSKESGFDYLFFNDNDDLKAIVIQDNISFIKANRLLPKLKNLHENRLLNRFLNILDEANFKNGIGIYLNDKSGSI
;
A
#
# COMPACT_ATOMS: atom_id res chain seq x y z
N MET A 1 4.87 22.63 -32.03
CA MET A 1 4.39 23.16 -30.74
C MET A 1 4.74 22.11 -29.70
N SER A 2 5.45 22.48 -28.64
CA SER A 2 5.61 21.60 -27.48
C SER A 2 4.24 21.54 -26.80
N ILE A 3 3.63 20.36 -26.79
CA ILE A 3 2.39 20.13 -26.06
C ILE A 3 2.84 19.63 -24.69
N LYS A 4 2.51 20.36 -23.64
CA LYS A 4 2.83 19.98 -22.27
C LYS A 4 1.55 19.89 -21.47
N ILE A 5 1.43 18.85 -20.69
CA ILE A 5 0.28 18.61 -19.82
C ILE A 5 0.71 18.61 -18.37
N ARG A 6 -0.23 18.99 -17.50
CA ARG A 6 -0.13 18.86 -16.05
C ARG A 6 -1.29 18.04 -15.55
N GLN A 7 -0.95 16.96 -14.86
CA GLN A 7 -1.88 16.16 -14.08
C GLN A 7 -1.71 16.49 -12.60
N VAL A 8 -2.81 16.83 -11.94
CA VAL A 8 -2.88 17.06 -10.50
C VAL A 8 -3.72 15.94 -9.91
N ILE A 9 -3.07 15.06 -9.15
CA ILE A 9 -3.69 13.90 -8.51
C ILE A 9 -3.85 14.24 -7.03
N GLU A 10 -5.08 14.31 -6.55
CA GLU A 10 -5.33 14.44 -5.12
C GLU A 10 -4.90 13.16 -4.40
N PHE A 11 -4.29 13.33 -3.23
CA PHE A 11 -3.78 12.23 -2.44
C PHE A 11 -4.17 12.44 -0.98
N ASN A 12 -5.13 11.66 -0.49
CA ASN A 12 -5.75 11.78 0.83
C ASN A 12 -4.83 11.32 1.99
N SER A 13 -3.53 11.55 1.86
CA SER A 13 -2.49 11.31 2.85
C SER A 13 -1.29 12.24 2.58
N ASP A 14 -0.42 12.42 3.57
CA ASP A 14 0.86 13.13 3.40
C ASP A 14 1.99 12.20 2.93
N PHE A 15 1.69 10.92 2.63
CA PHE A 15 2.68 9.98 2.13
C PHE A 15 3.09 10.25 0.69
N GLN A 16 4.38 10.08 0.41
CA GLN A 16 5.03 10.48 -0.84
C GLN A 16 5.42 9.31 -1.73
N TYR A 17 5.26 8.06 -1.28
CA TYR A 17 5.67 6.87 -2.03
C TYR A 17 5.03 6.79 -3.42
N PHE A 18 3.79 7.28 -3.59
CA PHE A 18 3.12 7.26 -4.88
C PHE A 18 3.81 8.20 -5.88
N ALA A 19 4.17 9.41 -5.44
CA ALA A 19 4.99 10.34 -6.25
C ALA A 19 6.39 9.78 -6.51
N GLY A 20 7.00 9.14 -5.49
CA GLY A 20 8.29 8.46 -5.63
C GLY A 20 8.27 7.33 -6.66
N PHE A 21 7.17 6.57 -6.73
CA PHE A 21 6.98 5.53 -7.73
C PHE A 21 6.78 6.08 -9.14
N LEU A 22 5.98 7.14 -9.28
CA LEU A 22 5.82 7.83 -10.57
C LEU A 22 7.15 8.40 -11.07
N ASN A 23 7.98 8.95 -10.18
CA ASN A 23 9.33 9.39 -10.53
C ASN A 23 10.19 8.25 -11.08
N HIS A 24 10.11 7.05 -10.48
CA HIS A 24 10.80 5.88 -10.99
C HIS A 24 10.35 5.54 -12.44
N ILE A 25 9.04 5.53 -12.70
CA ILE A 25 8.52 5.27 -14.05
C ILE A 25 8.97 6.34 -15.05
N VAL A 26 8.96 7.62 -14.66
CA VAL A 26 9.48 8.72 -15.51
C VAL A 26 10.95 8.50 -15.87
N GLN A 27 11.77 8.08 -14.93
CA GLN A 27 13.18 7.78 -15.19
C GLN A 27 13.34 6.58 -16.13
N GLN A 28 12.60 5.49 -15.90
CA GLN A 28 12.62 4.28 -16.75
C GLN A 28 12.15 4.55 -18.18
N SER A 29 11.11 5.36 -18.37
CA SER A 29 10.62 5.73 -19.70
C SER A 29 11.52 6.75 -20.40
N SER A 30 12.42 7.41 -19.65
CA SER A 30 13.28 8.50 -20.13
C SER A 30 12.51 9.69 -20.71
N ILE A 31 11.22 9.81 -20.40
CA ILE A 31 10.37 10.91 -20.82
C ILE A 31 10.80 12.22 -20.16
N ASN A 32 10.62 13.34 -20.86
CA ASN A 32 10.82 14.65 -20.27
C ASN A 32 9.60 15.01 -19.42
N ALA A 33 9.63 14.60 -18.15
CA ALA A 33 8.58 14.87 -17.18
C ALA A 33 9.14 15.18 -15.79
N ASN A 34 8.30 15.74 -14.94
CA ASN A 34 8.62 16.08 -13.56
C ASN A 34 7.47 15.64 -12.62
N VAL A 35 7.82 15.10 -11.45
CA VAL A 35 6.84 14.74 -10.41
C VAL A 35 7.18 15.46 -9.11
N LYS A 36 6.20 16.21 -8.60
CA LYS A 36 6.25 16.92 -7.31
C LYS A 36 5.16 16.39 -6.40
N PHE A 37 5.43 16.32 -5.10
CA PHE A 37 4.41 16.13 -4.08
C PHE A 37 4.32 17.38 -3.21
N GLN A 38 3.15 18.02 -3.16
CA GLN A 38 2.94 19.20 -2.34
C GLN A 38 1.47 19.30 -1.92
N ASN A 39 1.22 19.65 -0.66
CA ASN A 39 -0.13 19.88 -0.13
C ASN A 39 -1.10 18.74 -0.43
N ARG A 40 -0.67 17.48 -0.21
CA ARG A 40 -1.49 16.29 -0.48
C ARG A 40 -1.90 16.14 -1.95
N LYS A 41 -1.08 16.65 -2.86
CA LYS A 41 -1.28 16.51 -4.30
C LYS A 41 0.00 16.04 -4.95
N VAL A 42 -0.12 15.09 -5.87
CA VAL A 42 0.94 14.69 -6.78
C VAL A 42 0.75 15.50 -8.05
N ILE A 43 1.75 16.29 -8.42
CA ILE A 43 1.75 17.11 -9.62
C ILE A 43 2.72 16.48 -10.60
N LEU A 44 2.18 15.94 -11.70
CA LEU A 44 2.91 15.33 -12.79
C LEU A 44 2.84 16.24 -14.02
N GLU A 45 4.00 16.71 -14.47
CA GLU A 45 4.11 17.59 -15.64
C GLU A 45 4.88 16.86 -16.73
N ILE A 46 4.32 16.76 -17.93
CA ILE A 46 4.85 15.95 -19.02
C ILE A 46 4.99 16.81 -20.27
N ASP A 47 6.13 16.72 -20.94
CA ASP A 47 6.32 17.22 -22.31
C ASP A 47 6.04 16.09 -23.31
N GLU A 48 4.96 16.26 -24.06
CA GLU A 48 4.43 15.28 -25.01
C GLU A 48 5.05 15.40 -26.41
N THR A 49 6.13 16.16 -26.57
CA THR A 49 6.79 16.33 -27.87
C THR A 49 7.34 15.02 -28.43
N ASP A 50 7.85 14.13 -27.57
CA ASP A 50 8.41 12.83 -27.94
C ASP A 50 7.38 11.71 -27.75
N LYS A 51 6.64 11.41 -28.82
CA LYS A 51 5.53 10.44 -28.81
C LYS A 51 5.95 9.03 -28.43
N GLU A 52 7.16 8.61 -28.78
CA GLU A 52 7.65 7.25 -28.46
C GLU A 52 7.85 7.11 -26.96
N LYS A 53 8.45 8.12 -26.32
CA LYS A 53 8.64 8.14 -24.87
C LYS A 53 7.34 8.33 -24.10
N VAL A 54 6.41 9.12 -24.63
CA VAL A 54 5.05 9.24 -24.09
C VAL A 54 4.34 7.89 -24.10
N GLN A 55 4.38 7.18 -25.22
CA GLN A 55 3.79 5.85 -25.33
C GLN A 55 4.43 4.89 -24.33
N LYS A 56 5.76 4.84 -24.28
CA LYS A 56 6.49 4.02 -23.30
C LYS A 56 6.07 4.34 -21.86
N PHE A 57 6.02 5.62 -21.48
CA PHE A 57 5.55 6.04 -20.16
C PHE A 57 4.12 5.58 -19.88
N SER A 58 3.20 5.75 -20.82
CA SER A 58 1.81 5.31 -20.70
C SER A 58 1.70 3.79 -20.50
N ASP A 59 2.48 3.01 -21.24
CA ASP A 59 2.51 1.55 -21.12
C ASP A 59 3.04 1.10 -19.75
N GLU A 60 4.11 1.73 -19.27
CA GLU A 60 4.71 1.48 -17.95
C GLU A 60 3.74 1.85 -16.81
N VAL A 61 3.08 3.01 -16.89
CA VAL A 61 2.05 3.39 -15.91
C VAL A 61 0.91 2.39 -15.90
N THR A 62 0.40 2.00 -17.07
CA THR A 62 -0.71 1.05 -17.19
C THR A 62 -0.35 -0.32 -16.61
N LYS A 63 0.89 -0.77 -16.82
CA LYS A 63 1.35 -2.09 -16.37
C LYS A 63 1.71 -2.11 -14.88
N TYR A 64 2.40 -1.09 -14.38
CA TYR A 64 3.09 -1.17 -13.09
C TYR A 64 2.57 -0.25 -12.00
N LEU A 65 1.84 0.83 -12.32
CA LEU A 65 1.35 1.76 -11.31
C LEU A 65 0.33 1.07 -10.39
N PRO A 66 0.66 0.84 -9.11
CA PRO A 66 -0.29 0.20 -8.22
C PRO A 66 -1.37 1.21 -7.81
N HIS A 67 -2.59 0.70 -7.60
CA HIS A 67 -3.63 1.49 -6.97
C HIS A 67 -3.25 1.81 -5.51
N SER A 68 -3.54 3.01 -5.04
CA SER A 68 -3.39 3.40 -3.64
C SER A 68 -4.74 3.76 -3.03
N LEU A 69 -4.94 3.37 -1.77
CA LEU A 69 -6.16 3.70 -1.00
C LEU A 69 -6.37 5.21 -0.83
N PHE A 70 -5.31 6.00 -0.98
CA PHE A 70 -5.36 7.44 -0.77
C PHE A 70 -5.49 8.22 -2.08
N LEU A 71 -5.62 7.56 -3.23
CA LEU A 71 -5.86 8.27 -4.49
C LEU A 71 -7.23 8.96 -4.46
N GLY A 72 -7.23 10.24 -4.79
CA GLY A 72 -8.43 11.06 -4.99
C GLY A 72 -8.63 11.40 -6.46
N GLU A 73 -9.23 12.56 -6.71
CA GLU A 73 -9.54 13.04 -8.05
C GLU A 73 -8.26 13.36 -8.86
N ILE A 74 -8.35 13.18 -10.17
CA ILE A 74 -7.25 13.48 -11.11
C ILE A 74 -7.74 14.54 -12.09
N ASP A 75 -7.10 15.71 -12.03
CA ASP A 75 -7.34 16.81 -12.97
C ASP A 75 -6.23 16.87 -14.00
N THR A 76 -6.58 16.95 -15.28
CA THR A 76 -5.62 17.13 -16.38
C THR A 76 -5.84 18.49 -17.05
N SER A 77 -4.76 19.23 -17.28
CA SER A 77 -4.77 20.54 -17.90
C SER A 77 -3.55 20.77 -18.78
N ASN A 78 -3.63 21.72 -19.71
CA ASN A 78 -2.46 22.17 -20.46
C ASN A 78 -1.57 23.05 -19.57
N PHE A 79 -0.26 23.01 -19.81
CA PHE A 79 0.72 23.75 -19.01
C PHE A 79 1.76 24.43 -19.90
N ASP A 80 1.88 25.76 -19.81
CA ASP A 80 2.80 26.54 -20.65
C ASP A 80 4.13 26.92 -19.96
N GLY A 81 4.46 26.29 -18.83
CA GLY A 81 5.70 26.59 -18.09
C GLY A 81 6.87 25.67 -18.43
N ASP A 82 8.01 25.95 -17.78
CA ASP A 82 9.21 25.14 -17.91
C ASP A 82 9.15 23.91 -16.99
N LEU A 83 9.72 22.80 -17.49
CA LEU A 83 9.86 21.58 -16.70
C LEU A 83 11.10 21.71 -15.82
N GLU A 84 10.87 22.03 -14.55
CA GLU A 84 11.92 21.98 -13.53
C GLU A 84 12.01 20.56 -12.99
N LYS A 85 13.16 19.89 -13.17
CA LYS A 85 13.36 18.55 -12.61
C LYS A 85 13.50 18.59 -11.10
N HIS A 86 12.60 17.90 -10.40
CA HIS A 86 12.73 17.64 -8.98
C HIS A 86 12.99 16.16 -8.72
N ASN A 87 14.14 15.87 -8.12
CA ASN A 87 14.41 14.56 -7.53
C ASN A 87 13.75 14.53 -6.15
N SER A 88 12.49 14.11 -6.11
CA SER A 88 11.77 13.95 -4.84
C SER A 88 12.25 12.68 -4.15
N ILE A 89 12.83 12.82 -2.96
CA ILE A 89 13.19 11.70 -2.09
C ILE A 89 12.08 11.54 -1.05
N SER A 90 11.48 10.37 -1.04
CA SER A 90 10.47 9.93 -0.10
C SER A 90 11.11 9.52 1.24
N PRO A 91 10.46 9.76 2.39
CA PRO A 91 10.71 9.01 3.61
C PRO A 91 10.62 7.49 3.41
N ASP A 92 11.13 6.74 4.39
CA ASP A 92 11.02 5.28 4.39
C ASP A 92 9.59 4.86 4.75
N TYR A 93 8.94 4.12 3.85
CA TYR A 93 7.59 3.61 4.05
C TYR A 93 7.54 2.09 4.12
N GLU A 94 6.86 1.55 5.12
CA GLU A 94 6.56 0.12 5.26
C GLU A 94 5.49 -0.32 4.25
N ILE A 95 5.92 -0.42 2.98
CA ILE A 95 5.06 -0.67 1.83
C ILE A 95 5.48 -1.93 1.10
N ALA A 96 4.50 -2.60 0.52
CA ALA A 96 4.70 -3.83 -0.21
C ALA A 96 5.64 -3.67 -1.42
N PRO A 97 6.34 -4.74 -1.84
CA PRO A 97 7.09 -4.70 -3.09
C PRO A 97 6.17 -4.31 -4.26
N CYS A 98 6.67 -3.45 -5.14
CA CYS A 98 5.92 -3.00 -6.32
C CYS A 98 5.82 -4.09 -7.39
N ASN A 99 4.99 -3.85 -8.41
CA ASN A 99 4.81 -4.82 -9.51
C ASN A 99 6.10 -5.11 -10.28
N PHE A 100 7.03 -4.14 -10.43
CA PHE A 100 8.36 -4.42 -11.00
C PHE A 100 9.10 -5.47 -10.16
N CYS A 101 9.14 -5.27 -8.85
CA CYS A 101 9.86 -6.18 -7.96
C CYS A 101 9.20 -7.56 -7.91
N ILE A 102 7.86 -7.63 -7.95
CA ILE A 102 7.14 -8.91 -8.00
C ILE A 102 7.46 -9.64 -9.31
N GLU A 103 7.50 -8.94 -10.45
CA GLU A 103 7.87 -9.53 -11.74
C GLU A 103 9.30 -10.09 -11.69
N GLU A 104 10.25 -9.33 -11.15
CA GLU A 104 11.63 -9.77 -10.97
C GLU A 104 11.79 -10.98 -10.04
N LEU A 105 10.98 -11.06 -8.96
CA LEU A 105 10.98 -12.20 -8.04
C LEU A 105 10.42 -13.47 -8.69
N SER A 106 9.54 -13.32 -9.69
CA SER A 106 8.83 -14.42 -10.35
C SER A 106 9.43 -14.86 -11.69
N ASN A 107 10.37 -14.10 -12.25
CA ASN A 107 10.95 -14.37 -13.56
C ASN A 107 12.28 -15.14 -13.42
N GLU A 108 12.35 -16.38 -13.91
CA GLU A 108 13.53 -17.26 -13.85
C GLU A 108 14.82 -16.64 -14.45
N THR A 109 14.69 -15.68 -15.36
CA THR A 109 15.83 -15.00 -15.99
C THR A 109 16.34 -13.78 -15.20
N SER A 110 15.59 -13.37 -14.17
CA SER A 110 15.95 -12.24 -13.31
C SER A 110 17.07 -12.63 -12.34
N PRO A 111 18.05 -11.74 -12.07
CA PRO A 111 19.01 -11.95 -10.99
C PRO A 111 18.38 -11.99 -9.59
N HIS A 112 17.14 -11.51 -9.46
CA HIS A 112 16.37 -11.50 -8.21
C HIS A 112 15.34 -12.64 -8.14
N TYR A 113 15.39 -13.62 -9.06
CA TYR A 113 14.46 -14.74 -9.03
C TYR A 113 14.51 -15.47 -7.68
N LEU A 114 13.35 -15.53 -7.00
CA LEU A 114 13.19 -16.10 -5.66
C LEU A 114 14.12 -15.50 -4.58
N ASP A 115 14.63 -14.29 -4.77
CA ASP A 115 15.52 -13.63 -3.82
C ASP A 115 14.74 -13.08 -2.61
N ASN A 116 14.74 -13.83 -1.51
CA ASN A 116 14.10 -13.42 -0.26
C ASN A 116 14.75 -12.19 0.39
N GLY A 117 15.97 -11.80 -0.02
CA GLY A 117 16.66 -10.61 0.45
C GLY A 117 16.36 -9.35 -0.35
N TYR A 118 15.56 -9.46 -1.42
CA TYR A 118 15.32 -8.35 -2.34
C TYR A 118 14.62 -7.16 -1.66
N ARG A 119 14.98 -5.93 -2.04
CA ARG A 119 14.44 -4.71 -1.45
C ARG A 119 13.97 -3.76 -2.52
N CYS A 120 12.76 -3.24 -2.35
CA CYS A 120 12.20 -2.31 -3.33
C CYS A 120 12.81 -0.91 -3.16
N SER A 121 13.47 -0.41 -4.21
CA SER A 121 14.02 0.95 -4.29
C SER A 121 13.13 1.91 -5.10
N HIS A 122 12.05 1.41 -5.71
CA HIS A 122 11.23 2.13 -6.67
C HIS A 122 10.32 3.22 -6.07
N TYR A 123 10.19 3.30 -4.74
CA TYR A 123 9.38 4.32 -4.06
C TYR A 123 10.15 5.62 -3.76
N SER A 124 11.40 5.71 -4.22
CA SER A 124 12.32 6.82 -3.94
C SER A 124 12.58 7.03 -2.43
N ASN A 125 12.50 5.95 -1.63
CA ASN A 125 12.71 5.99 -0.19
C ASN A 125 14.17 6.38 0.16
N LYS A 126 14.40 6.97 1.34
CA LYS A 126 15.75 7.32 1.83
C LYS A 126 16.61 6.09 2.07
N GLY A 127 15.99 4.99 2.45
CA GLY A 127 16.56 3.68 2.66
C GLY A 127 15.70 2.58 2.06
N GLU A 128 16.36 1.50 1.67
CA GLU A 128 15.70 0.27 1.24
C GLU A 128 15.15 -0.46 2.47
N LEU A 129 13.83 -0.36 2.68
CA LEU A 129 13.15 -1.06 3.76
C LEU A 129 13.00 -2.54 3.44
N PHE A 130 13.35 -3.36 4.43
CA PHE A 130 13.04 -4.77 4.44
C PHE A 130 11.89 -5.00 5.41
N LEU A 131 10.73 -5.39 4.88
CA LEU A 131 9.60 -5.80 5.71
C LEU A 131 9.88 -7.22 6.21
N GLU A 132 10.32 -7.31 7.47
CA GLU A 132 10.47 -8.60 8.13
C GLU A 132 9.11 -9.29 8.24
N ASP A 133 9.07 -10.51 7.73
CA ASP A 133 7.93 -11.41 7.83
C ASP A 133 8.44 -12.69 8.48
N GLU A 134 8.17 -12.84 9.77
CA GLU A 134 8.53 -14.04 10.53
C GLU A 134 7.36 -15.02 10.63
N PHE A 135 6.29 -14.82 9.84
CA PHE A 135 5.10 -15.64 9.95
C PHE A 135 5.31 -17.05 9.41
N THR A 136 4.52 -17.96 9.98
CA THR A 136 4.34 -19.32 9.48
C THR A 136 3.00 -19.40 8.76
N TYR A 137 3.03 -19.92 7.54
CA TYR A 137 1.85 -20.07 6.70
C TYR A 137 1.43 -21.54 6.65
N SER A 138 0.12 -21.79 6.70
CA SER A 138 -0.46 -23.13 6.78
C SER A 138 -1.73 -23.23 5.95
N PRO A 139 -1.98 -24.33 5.23
CA PRO A 139 -3.29 -24.55 4.58
C PRO A 139 -4.40 -24.82 5.61
N ASN A 140 -4.04 -25.20 6.84
CA ASN A 140 -4.99 -25.48 7.90
C ASN A 140 -5.39 -24.21 8.64
N TYR A 141 -6.70 -24.07 8.87
CA TYR A 141 -7.27 -23.00 9.68
C TYR A 141 -6.88 -23.17 11.16
N SER A 142 -6.58 -22.05 11.80
CA SER A 142 -6.44 -21.94 13.26
C SER A 142 -7.31 -20.78 13.72
N GLU A 143 -7.78 -20.84 14.97
CA GLU A 143 -8.64 -19.78 15.49
C GLU A 143 -7.92 -18.42 15.46
N ASN A 144 -8.63 -17.38 14.99
CA ASN A 144 -8.13 -16.02 14.79
C ASN A 144 -7.08 -15.84 13.68
N SER A 145 -6.82 -16.85 12.86
CA SER A 145 -5.93 -16.70 11.72
C SER A 145 -6.49 -15.71 10.68
N ILE A 146 -5.56 -15.08 9.98
CA ILE A 146 -5.80 -14.28 8.79
C ILE A 146 -5.55 -15.17 7.57
N LEU A 147 -6.37 -15.01 6.55
CA LEU A 147 -6.21 -15.67 5.27
C LEU A 147 -5.30 -14.80 4.37
N LEU A 148 -4.12 -15.33 4.03
CA LEU A 148 -3.30 -14.82 2.94
C LEU A 148 -3.86 -15.36 1.61
N LEU A 149 -4.29 -14.45 0.74
CA LEU A 149 -4.74 -14.81 -0.61
C LEU A 149 -3.52 -14.99 -1.52
N THR A 150 -3.16 -16.23 -1.84
CA THR A 150 -1.99 -16.55 -2.67
C THR A 150 -2.30 -16.50 -4.17
N ASN A 151 -3.58 -16.67 -4.54
CA ASN A 151 -4.04 -16.57 -5.92
C ASN A 151 -5.14 -15.52 -6.08
N SER A 152 -4.77 -14.33 -6.59
CA SER A 152 -5.71 -13.22 -6.80
C SER A 152 -6.85 -13.56 -7.79
N ALA A 153 -6.63 -14.47 -8.74
CA ALA A 153 -7.65 -14.89 -9.69
C ALA A 153 -8.84 -15.61 -9.03
N LYS A 154 -8.64 -16.14 -7.82
CA LYS A 154 -9.67 -16.85 -7.05
C LYS A 154 -10.48 -15.95 -6.12
N PHE A 155 -10.19 -14.65 -6.09
CA PHE A 155 -10.84 -13.71 -5.18
C PHE A 155 -12.37 -13.76 -5.27
N ASP A 156 -12.93 -13.64 -6.47
CA ASP A 156 -14.39 -13.58 -6.67
C ASP A 156 -15.09 -14.93 -6.42
N GLU A 157 -14.35 -16.04 -6.51
CA GLU A 157 -14.82 -17.39 -6.15
C GLU A 157 -14.85 -17.59 -4.63
N LEU A 158 -13.87 -17.03 -3.93
CA LEU A 158 -13.70 -17.19 -2.48
C LEU A 158 -14.55 -16.23 -1.66
N PHE A 159 -14.73 -14.99 -2.13
CA PHE A 159 -15.33 -13.91 -1.33
C PHE A 159 -16.54 -13.23 -2.00
N ILE A 160 -17.38 -12.65 -1.16
CA ILE A 160 -18.38 -11.66 -1.54
C ILE A 160 -17.81 -10.32 -1.12
N ALA A 161 -17.45 -9.50 -2.11
CA ALA A 161 -16.83 -8.21 -1.90
C ALA A 161 -17.28 -7.23 -2.99
N THR A 162 -17.27 -5.95 -2.65
CA THR A 162 -17.43 -4.83 -3.58
C THR A 162 -16.15 -4.59 -4.37
N ASP A 163 -16.25 -3.84 -5.46
CA ASP A 163 -15.08 -3.43 -6.24
C ASP A 163 -14.10 -2.59 -5.41
N ASP A 164 -14.60 -1.78 -4.46
CA ASP A 164 -13.74 -0.96 -3.62
C ASP A 164 -13.03 -1.77 -2.54
N GLU A 165 -13.66 -2.80 -1.97
CA GLU A 165 -12.96 -3.79 -1.13
C GLU A 165 -11.87 -4.52 -1.92
N LYS A 166 -12.14 -4.88 -3.17
CA LYS A 166 -11.17 -5.54 -4.05
C LYS A 166 -9.98 -4.62 -4.36
N LYS A 167 -10.24 -3.38 -4.82
CA LYS A 167 -9.21 -2.35 -5.01
C LYS A 167 -8.43 -2.11 -3.74
N ALA A 168 -9.10 -2.11 -2.59
CA ALA A 168 -8.45 -1.88 -1.32
C ALA A 168 -7.52 -3.02 -0.93
N LEU A 169 -7.93 -4.28 -1.08
CA LEU A 169 -7.09 -5.44 -0.78
C LEU A 169 -5.82 -5.46 -1.64
N PHE A 170 -5.96 -5.15 -2.93
CA PHE A 170 -4.86 -5.18 -3.89
C PHE A 170 -4.09 -3.87 -4.01
N SER A 171 -4.46 -2.85 -3.22
CA SER A 171 -3.72 -1.59 -3.14
C SER A 171 -2.27 -1.79 -2.71
N ILE A 172 -1.43 -0.79 -2.92
CA ILE A 172 -0.03 -0.77 -2.50
C ILE A 172 0.13 -0.85 -0.96
N GLU A 173 -0.84 -0.37 -0.20
CA GLU A 173 -0.83 -0.38 1.27
C GLU A 173 -1.12 -1.77 1.87
N LYS A 174 -1.71 -2.68 1.08
CA LYS A 174 -2.06 -4.06 1.44
C LYS A 174 -2.73 -4.18 2.82
N PRO A 175 -3.87 -3.50 3.05
CA PRO A 175 -4.59 -3.60 4.32
C PRO A 175 -5.14 -5.02 4.52
N THR A 176 -5.32 -5.42 5.77
CA THR A 176 -6.16 -6.56 6.09
C THR A 176 -7.62 -6.14 6.07
N LEU A 177 -8.44 -6.83 5.27
CA LEU A 177 -9.88 -6.57 5.14
C LEU A 177 -10.72 -7.69 5.75
N LYS A 178 -11.83 -7.32 6.37
CA LYS A 178 -12.85 -8.29 6.79
C LYS A 178 -13.79 -8.57 5.62
N LEU A 179 -13.69 -9.74 5.02
CA LEU A 179 -14.49 -10.13 3.85
C LEU A 179 -15.49 -11.24 4.18
N THR A 180 -16.65 -11.19 3.53
CA THR A 180 -17.66 -12.26 3.64
C THR A 180 -17.27 -13.43 2.76
N ILE A 181 -17.33 -14.65 3.30
CA ILE A 181 -16.95 -15.84 2.55
C ILE A 181 -18.06 -16.19 1.55
N ARG A 182 -17.71 -16.42 0.29
CA ARG A 182 -18.60 -16.99 -0.74
C ARG A 182 -18.50 -18.52 -0.71
N ASN A 183 -17.27 -19.02 -0.87
CA ASN A 183 -16.95 -20.44 -1.03
C ASN A 183 -17.45 -21.30 0.16
N GLN A 184 -18.08 -22.43 -0.15
CA GLN A 184 -18.73 -23.29 0.85
C GLN A 184 -17.72 -24.13 1.64
N GLU A 185 -16.71 -24.69 0.97
CA GLU A 185 -15.65 -25.49 1.60
C GLU A 185 -14.89 -24.65 2.63
N LEU A 186 -14.59 -23.39 2.30
CA LEU A 186 -13.93 -22.46 3.20
C LEU A 186 -14.81 -22.08 4.41
N LYS A 187 -16.14 -22.00 4.25
CA LYS A 187 -17.07 -21.82 5.37
C LYS A 187 -17.07 -23.03 6.29
N GLU A 188 -17.06 -24.23 5.74
CA GLU A 188 -17.06 -25.48 6.49
C GLU A 188 -15.73 -25.68 7.24
N LEU A 189 -14.61 -25.41 6.56
CA LEU A 189 -13.26 -25.46 7.13
C LEU A 189 -13.09 -24.53 8.33
N THR A 190 -13.64 -23.32 8.26
CA THR A 190 -13.43 -22.29 9.29
C THR A 190 -14.56 -22.19 10.31
N GLY A 191 -15.76 -22.69 9.97
CA GLY A 191 -16.98 -22.47 10.74
C GLY A 191 -17.40 -21.00 10.81
N LYS A 192 -16.86 -20.12 9.95
CA LYS A 192 -17.11 -18.67 9.97
C LYS A 192 -17.91 -18.21 8.74
N LYS A 193 -18.57 -17.06 8.87
CA LYS A 193 -19.24 -16.36 7.75
C LYS A 193 -18.33 -15.34 7.06
N TYR A 194 -17.32 -14.87 7.77
CA TYR A 194 -16.36 -13.87 7.32
C TYR A 194 -14.96 -14.25 7.81
N LEU A 195 -13.94 -13.75 7.13
CA LEU A 195 -12.53 -13.86 7.53
C LEU A 195 -11.85 -12.50 7.39
N PHE A 196 -10.75 -12.35 8.12
CA PHE A 196 -9.77 -11.33 7.78
C PHE A 196 -8.89 -11.87 6.65
N VAL A 197 -8.74 -11.08 5.60
CA VAL A 197 -8.04 -11.45 4.36
C VAL A 197 -6.98 -10.40 4.06
N LYS A 198 -5.82 -10.85 3.60
CA LYS A 198 -4.70 -10.00 3.22
C LYS A 198 -4.09 -10.49 1.91
N ALA A 199 -3.69 -9.56 1.04
CA ALA A 199 -2.87 -9.88 -0.12
C ALA A 199 -1.37 -9.88 0.27
N PRO A 200 -0.49 -10.55 -0.50
CA PRO A 200 0.95 -10.54 -0.25
C PRO A 200 1.48 -9.11 -0.13
N TRP A 201 2.26 -8.85 0.92
CA TRP A 201 2.69 -7.51 1.33
C TRP A 201 4.17 -7.40 1.66
N SER A 202 4.87 -8.51 1.87
CA SER A 202 6.32 -8.59 2.05
C SER A 202 6.92 -9.45 0.95
N VAL A 203 8.23 -9.34 0.72
CA VAL A 203 8.94 -10.23 -0.23
C VAL A 203 8.71 -11.70 0.13
N LYS A 204 8.84 -12.07 1.40
CA LYS A 204 8.58 -13.44 1.85
C LYS A 204 7.14 -13.88 1.55
N SER A 205 6.12 -13.07 1.86
CA SER A 205 4.72 -13.43 1.59
C SER A 205 4.44 -13.55 0.08
N VAL A 206 5.13 -12.77 -0.77
CA VAL A 206 5.07 -12.89 -2.23
C VAL A 206 5.67 -14.21 -2.69
N LEU A 207 6.86 -14.56 -2.21
CA LEU A 207 7.51 -15.85 -2.52
C LEU A 207 6.66 -17.04 -2.05
N VAL A 208 6.09 -16.96 -0.84
CA VAL A 208 5.13 -17.94 -0.33
C VAL A 208 3.92 -18.04 -1.26
N ALA A 209 3.36 -16.92 -1.71
CA ALA A 209 2.22 -16.92 -2.61
C ALA A 209 2.53 -17.56 -3.97
N ILE A 210 3.69 -17.25 -4.57
CA ILE A 210 4.15 -17.86 -5.82
C ILE A 210 4.22 -19.38 -5.67
N GLN A 211 5.00 -19.86 -4.68
CA GLN A 211 5.20 -21.30 -4.47
C GLN A 211 3.89 -22.03 -4.14
N SER A 212 3.02 -21.39 -3.35
CA SER A 212 1.76 -22.00 -2.91
C SER A 212 0.76 -22.10 -4.05
N LYS A 213 0.68 -21.07 -4.90
CA LYS A 213 -0.13 -21.09 -6.11
C LYS A 213 0.31 -22.20 -7.06
N GLU A 214 1.62 -22.36 -7.27
CA GLU A 214 2.18 -23.46 -8.07
C GLU A 214 1.86 -24.84 -7.48
N SER A 215 1.79 -24.92 -6.16
CA SER A 215 1.42 -26.13 -5.41
C SER A 215 -0.09 -26.36 -5.32
N GLY A 216 -0.92 -25.53 -5.98
CA GLY A 216 -2.38 -25.66 -6.00
C GLY A 216 -3.11 -25.09 -4.78
N PHE A 217 -2.43 -24.30 -3.93
CA PHE A 217 -3.05 -23.61 -2.80
C PHE A 217 -3.38 -22.17 -3.19
N ASP A 218 -4.68 -21.87 -3.25
CA ASP A 218 -5.20 -20.54 -3.58
C ASP A 218 -5.24 -19.57 -2.40
N TYR A 219 -5.09 -20.10 -1.19
CA TYR A 219 -4.95 -19.33 0.04
C TYR A 219 -4.18 -20.13 1.09
N LEU A 220 -3.64 -19.42 2.08
CA LEU A 220 -3.06 -19.96 3.30
C LEU A 220 -3.56 -19.18 4.51
N PHE A 221 -3.43 -19.75 5.69
CA PHE A 221 -3.68 -19.11 6.96
C PHE A 221 -2.38 -18.80 7.69
N PHE A 222 -2.37 -17.70 8.41
CA PHE A 222 -1.28 -17.30 9.28
C PHE A 222 -1.82 -16.46 10.46
N ASN A 223 -1.06 -16.38 11.54
CA ASN A 223 -1.41 -15.50 12.65
C ASN A 223 -0.64 -14.20 12.48
N ASP A 224 -1.36 -13.17 12.08
CA ASP A 224 -0.76 -11.86 11.85
C ASP A 224 -0.60 -11.09 13.17
N ASN A 225 0.55 -10.45 13.34
CA ASN A 225 0.79 -9.46 14.37
C ASN A 225 0.56 -8.03 13.85
N ASP A 226 0.30 -7.87 12.54
CA ASP A 226 0.10 -6.59 11.87
C ASP A 226 -1.11 -5.84 12.43
N ASP A 227 -0.95 -4.54 12.42
CA ASP A 227 -1.89 -3.60 12.95
C ASP A 227 -2.70 -2.89 11.88
N LEU A 228 -2.39 -2.99 10.58
CA LEU A 228 -3.16 -2.33 9.52
C LEU A 228 -4.44 -3.10 9.15
N LYS A 229 -5.52 -2.81 9.86
CA LYS A 229 -6.86 -3.40 9.62
C LYS A 229 -7.81 -2.32 9.08
N ALA A 230 -8.50 -2.62 8.00
CA ALA A 230 -9.48 -1.70 7.40
C ALA A 230 -10.84 -2.37 7.15
N ILE A 231 -11.88 -1.56 7.13
CA ILE A 231 -13.25 -1.92 6.71
C ILE A 231 -13.69 -0.88 5.69
N VAL A 232 -14.35 -1.31 4.63
CA VAL A 232 -14.96 -0.42 3.64
C VAL A 232 -16.46 -0.30 3.93
N ILE A 233 -16.98 0.91 4.04
CA ILE A 233 -18.39 1.22 4.31
C ILE A 233 -18.84 2.32 3.35
N GLN A 234 -19.77 2.01 2.44
CA GLN A 234 -20.37 2.99 1.52
C GLN A 234 -19.31 3.92 0.89
N ASP A 235 -18.36 3.30 0.17
CA ASP A 235 -17.25 3.94 -0.53
C ASP A 235 -16.19 4.61 0.37
N ASN A 236 -16.34 4.55 1.69
CA ASN A 236 -15.36 5.06 2.65
C ASN A 236 -14.51 3.93 3.24
N ILE A 237 -13.19 4.07 3.20
CA ILE A 237 -12.26 3.12 3.82
C ILE A 237 -11.91 3.61 5.22
N SER A 238 -12.38 2.88 6.24
CA SER A 238 -12.10 3.16 7.65
C SER A 238 -11.00 2.24 8.17
N PHE A 239 -9.91 2.82 8.66
CA PHE A 239 -8.85 2.06 9.33
C PHE A 239 -9.19 1.86 10.81
N ILE A 240 -9.24 0.61 11.26
CA ILE A 240 -9.45 0.23 12.66
C ILE A 240 -8.16 0.41 13.47
N LYS A 241 -7.02 0.13 12.84
CA LYS A 241 -5.67 0.18 13.43
C LYS A 241 -4.66 0.33 12.27
N ALA A 242 -3.57 1.09 12.45
CA ALA A 242 -2.64 1.45 11.36
C ALA A 242 -1.30 2.05 11.85
N ASN A 243 -0.70 1.58 12.96
CA ASN A 243 0.42 2.35 13.56
C ASN A 243 1.65 2.43 12.65
N ARG A 244 1.84 1.48 11.72
CA ARG A 244 2.97 1.50 10.77
C ARG A 244 2.90 2.58 9.69
N LEU A 245 1.68 2.99 9.31
CA LEU A 245 1.48 4.05 8.33
C LEU A 245 1.43 5.42 9.02
N LEU A 246 1.05 5.49 10.29
CA LEU A 246 0.97 6.77 10.98
C LEU A 246 2.37 7.41 11.15
N PRO A 247 2.51 8.73 10.89
CA PRO A 247 3.75 9.43 11.22
C PRO A 247 4.08 9.23 12.69
N LYS A 248 5.37 9.02 13.00
CA LYS A 248 5.82 8.92 14.39
C LYS A 248 5.38 10.17 15.14
N LEU A 249 4.63 9.96 16.22
CA LEU A 249 4.20 11.04 17.10
C LEU A 249 5.41 11.89 17.48
N LYS A 250 5.30 13.22 17.32
CA LYS A 250 6.26 14.16 17.86
C LYS A 250 6.38 13.93 19.36
N ASN A 251 7.60 13.98 19.86
CA ASN A 251 7.86 13.82 21.29
C ASN A 251 7.62 15.16 21.99
N LEU A 252 6.35 15.52 22.14
CA LEU A 252 5.88 16.79 22.71
C LEU A 252 5.91 16.79 24.25
N HIS A 253 6.04 15.60 24.86
CA HIS A 253 6.06 15.42 26.31
C HIS A 253 6.85 14.15 26.69
N GLU A 254 7.46 14.15 27.88
CA GLU A 254 8.26 13.02 28.38
C GLU A 254 7.42 11.75 28.58
N ASN A 255 6.19 11.91 29.06
CA ASN A 255 5.20 10.82 29.13
C ASN A 255 4.68 10.44 27.73
N ARG A 256 5.06 9.24 27.28
CA ARG A 256 4.65 8.64 25.99
C ARG A 256 3.13 8.57 25.79
N LEU A 257 2.34 8.41 26.85
CA LEU A 257 0.87 8.36 26.75
C LEU A 257 0.26 9.72 26.40
N LEU A 258 0.89 10.81 26.87
CA LEU A 258 0.43 12.17 26.57
C LEU A 258 0.78 12.60 25.14
N ASN A 259 1.84 12.03 24.55
CA ASN A 259 2.23 12.36 23.18
C ASN A 259 1.10 12.13 22.18
N ARG A 260 0.31 11.06 22.29
CA ARG A 260 -0.80 10.83 21.34
C ARG A 260 -1.84 11.94 21.41
N PHE A 261 -2.23 12.35 22.62
CA PHE A 261 -3.18 13.43 22.83
C PHE A 261 -2.64 14.78 22.33
N LEU A 262 -1.38 15.10 22.64
CA LEU A 262 -0.76 16.37 22.24
C LEU A 262 -0.55 16.47 20.73
N ASN A 263 -0.21 15.36 20.06
CA ASN A 263 -0.12 15.35 18.59
C ASN A 263 -1.49 15.54 17.94
N ILE A 264 -2.57 14.98 18.50
CA ILE A 264 -3.93 15.26 18.01
C ILE A 264 -4.27 16.75 18.12
N LEU A 265 -3.90 17.41 19.23
CA LEU A 265 -4.12 18.86 19.37
C LEU A 265 -3.30 19.67 18.36
N ASP A 266 -2.03 19.27 18.13
CA ASP A 266 -1.14 19.90 17.16
C ASP A 266 -1.66 19.74 15.72
N GLU A 267 -2.03 18.52 15.34
CA GLU A 267 -2.60 18.18 14.02
C GLU A 267 -3.92 18.90 13.75
N ALA A 268 -4.78 19.02 14.78
CA ALA A 268 -6.05 19.72 14.68
C ALA A 268 -5.94 21.24 14.88
N ASN A 269 -4.73 21.75 15.11
CA ASN A 269 -4.43 23.17 15.37
C ASN A 269 -5.24 23.75 16.54
N PHE A 270 -5.48 22.94 17.57
CA PHE A 270 -6.14 23.35 18.81
C PHE A 270 -5.13 23.83 19.84
N LYS A 271 -5.35 25.03 20.40
CA LYS A 271 -4.47 25.60 21.43
C LYS A 271 -4.63 24.95 22.80
N ASN A 272 -5.81 24.40 23.08
CA ASN A 272 -6.16 23.76 24.34
C ASN A 272 -7.06 22.55 24.06
N GLY A 273 -7.01 21.54 24.92
CA GLY A 273 -7.96 20.44 24.88
C GLY A 273 -8.00 19.69 26.21
N ILE A 274 -9.04 18.89 26.39
CA ILE A 274 -9.18 17.98 27.54
C ILE A 274 -9.03 16.55 27.04
N GLY A 275 -8.02 15.86 27.53
CA GLY A 275 -7.78 14.44 27.25
C GLY A 275 -8.17 13.61 28.47
N ILE A 276 -9.06 12.64 28.28
CA ILE A 276 -9.40 11.65 29.32
C ILE A 276 -8.73 10.35 28.94
N TYR A 277 -7.79 9.89 29.77
CA TYR A 277 -7.19 8.57 29.64
C TYR A 277 -7.87 7.62 30.61
N LEU A 278 -8.73 6.75 30.09
CA LEU A 278 -9.35 5.69 30.87
C LEU A 278 -8.43 4.47 30.83
N ASN A 279 -7.79 4.17 31.96
CA ASN A 279 -7.02 2.94 32.13
C ASN A 279 -7.90 1.91 32.85
N ASP A 280 -8.24 0.82 32.17
CA ASP A 280 -8.91 -0.31 32.81
C ASP A 280 -7.87 -1.16 33.52
N LYS A 281 -7.51 -0.77 34.74
CA LYS A 281 -6.75 -1.63 35.66
C LYS A 281 -7.73 -2.52 36.43
N SER A 282 -8.20 -3.60 35.81
CA SER A 282 -8.53 -4.81 36.55
C SER A 282 -7.26 -5.64 36.72
N GLY A 283 -6.51 -5.38 37.79
CA GLY A 283 -5.28 -6.10 38.12
C GLY A 283 -4.60 -5.51 39.34
N SER A 284 -4.97 -6.02 40.50
CA SER A 284 -4.43 -5.77 41.84
C SER A 284 -2.94 -6.08 41.96
N ILE A 285 -2.35 -5.49 43.02
CA ILE A 285 -1.00 -5.70 43.58
C ILE A 285 -0.56 -7.17 43.52
#